data_AF-A0AAV1SG22-F1
#
_entry.id   AF-A0AAV1SG22-F1
#
_cell.length_a   1.000
_cell.length_b   1.000
_cell.length_c   1.000
_cell.angle_alpha   90.00
_cell.angle_beta   90.00
_cell.angle_gamma   90.00
#
_symmetry.space_group_name_H-M   'P 1'
#
loop_
_entity.id
_entity.type
_entity.pdbx_description
1 polymer ?
#
loop_
_entity_poly.entity_id
_entity_poly.type
_entity_poly.pdbx_seq_one_letter_code
_entity_poly.pdbx_strand_id
1 'polypeptide(L)'
;MEAETLGTSLPVPCVQELAKESLTTVPTRYLRDPPIISDIAAASSPQIPVIDLQRLISEEFMDLELDKLDHACKEWGFFQLINHGVNDSLVNKVKVEIPEFFDLPMEEKRKYWQTAGEMEGFGQAFVVSEEQKLDWGDIFYVVTLPTHERKPHLFPKLPQPLSYHANCDFDVVIIPITKPGLSRGSSLSCQRPAIK
;
A
#
# COMPACT_ATOMS: atom_id res chain seq x y z
N MET A 1 31.09 -9.54 12.38
CA MET A 1 30.13 -8.59 12.95
C MET A 1 29.60 -7.79 11.78
N GLU A 2 28.63 -8.35 11.07
CA GLU A 2 27.97 -7.67 9.96
C GLU A 2 27.12 -6.55 10.56
N ALA A 3 27.32 -5.33 10.05
CA ALA A 3 26.45 -4.23 10.38
C ALA A 3 25.08 -4.59 9.80
N GLU A 4 24.07 -4.77 10.66
CA GLU A 4 22.68 -4.84 10.23
C GLU A 4 22.35 -3.50 9.54
N THR A 5 22.38 -3.50 8.21
CA THR A 5 22.00 -2.37 7.39
C THR A 5 20.48 -2.21 7.44
N LEU A 6 20.01 -1.59 8.52
CA LEU A 6 18.62 -1.17 8.67
C LEU A 6 18.27 -0.24 7.50
N GLY A 7 17.46 -0.73 6.57
CA GLY A 7 16.94 0.05 5.44
C GLY A 7 17.31 -0.45 4.04
N THR A 8 17.74 -1.70 3.88
CA THR A 8 18.03 -2.27 2.55
C THR A 8 17.09 -3.43 2.22
N SER A 9 16.57 -3.46 0.99
CA SER A 9 15.80 -4.59 0.45
C SER A 9 16.65 -5.35 -0.57
N LEU A 10 16.68 -6.68 -0.49
CA LEU A 10 17.29 -7.51 -1.53
C LEU A 10 16.48 -7.38 -2.83
N PRO A 11 17.13 -7.30 -4.00
CA PRO A 11 16.41 -7.23 -5.27
C PRO A 11 15.67 -8.55 -5.53
N VAL A 12 14.39 -8.45 -5.86
CA VAL A 12 13.55 -9.60 -6.25
C VAL A 12 12.96 -9.39 -7.64
N PRO A 13 12.57 -10.47 -8.34
CA PRO A 13 11.94 -10.35 -9.65
C PRO A 13 10.62 -9.57 -9.60
N CYS A 14 10.31 -8.84 -10.69
CA CYS A 14 9.03 -8.18 -10.86
C CYS A 14 7.90 -9.22 -10.99
N VAL A 15 6.90 -9.15 -10.12
CA VAL A 15 5.77 -10.08 -10.15
C VAL A 15 4.93 -9.88 -11.41
N GLN A 16 4.80 -8.64 -11.90
CA GLN A 16 4.09 -8.36 -13.14
C GLN A 16 4.74 -9.04 -14.36
N GLU A 17 6.07 -9.11 -14.42
CA GLU A 17 6.77 -9.83 -15.50
C GLU A 17 6.65 -11.34 -15.32
N LEU A 18 6.83 -11.85 -14.10
CA LEU A 18 6.58 -13.28 -13.80
C LEU A 18 5.16 -13.72 -14.18
N ALA A 19 4.16 -12.83 -14.02
CA ALA A 19 2.78 -13.12 -14.36
C ALA A 19 2.50 -13.17 -15.87
N LYS A 20 3.39 -12.58 -16.70
CA LYS A 20 3.34 -12.67 -18.18
C LYS A 20 3.97 -13.95 -18.69
N GLU A 21 4.90 -14.53 -17.94
CA GLU A 21 5.48 -15.82 -18.26
C GLU A 21 4.42 -16.93 -18.17
N SER A 22 4.51 -17.91 -19.06
CA SER A 22 3.67 -19.11 -19.04
C SER A 22 4.17 -20.09 -17.98
N LEU A 23 4.11 -19.68 -16.71
CA LEU A 23 4.50 -20.52 -15.57
C LEU A 23 3.47 -21.63 -15.35
N THR A 24 3.94 -22.87 -15.27
CA THR A 24 3.07 -24.02 -14.91
C THR A 24 2.81 -24.12 -13.42
N THR A 25 3.68 -23.51 -12.60
CA THR A 25 3.58 -23.49 -11.13
C THR A 25 4.07 -22.16 -10.57
N VAL A 26 3.51 -21.74 -9.44
CA VAL A 26 3.94 -20.54 -8.72
C VAL A 26 5.28 -20.84 -8.01
N PRO A 27 6.30 -19.96 -8.09
CA PRO A 27 7.57 -20.20 -7.42
C PRO A 27 7.43 -20.34 -5.91
N THR A 28 8.27 -21.18 -5.30
CA THR A 28 8.15 -21.62 -3.90
C THR A 28 8.22 -20.49 -2.87
N ARG A 29 8.90 -19.38 -3.18
CA ARG A 29 8.93 -18.17 -2.33
C ARG A 29 7.59 -17.47 -2.20
N TYR A 30 6.65 -17.67 -3.13
CA TYR A 30 5.31 -17.06 -3.07
C TYR A 30 4.24 -18.01 -2.52
N LEU A 31 4.59 -19.28 -2.27
CA LEU A 31 3.67 -20.25 -1.66
C LEU A 31 3.54 -19.96 -0.17
N ARG A 32 2.32 -19.66 0.27
CA ARG A 32 1.97 -19.53 1.68
C ARG A 32 1.59 -20.90 2.25
N ASP A 33 1.90 -21.10 3.52
CA ASP A 33 1.35 -22.25 4.24
C ASP A 33 -0.17 -22.08 4.32
N PRO A 34 -0.94 -23.18 4.19
CA PRO A 34 -2.38 -23.11 4.26
C PRO A 34 -2.80 -22.46 5.59
N PRO A 35 -3.74 -21.50 5.56
CA PRO A 35 -4.18 -20.85 6.78
C PRO A 35 -4.73 -21.91 7.73
N ILE A 36 -4.48 -21.73 9.03
CA ILE A 36 -5.19 -22.47 10.07
C ILE A 36 -6.62 -21.92 10.08
N ILE A 37 -7.47 -22.47 9.21
CA ILE A 37 -8.88 -22.11 9.16
C ILE A 37 -9.52 -22.66 10.43
N SER A 38 -9.76 -21.80 11.40
CA SER A 38 -10.74 -22.09 12.45
C SER A 38 -12.11 -21.95 11.79
N ASP A 39 -12.93 -23.00 11.87
CA ASP A 39 -14.29 -23.05 11.34
C ASP A 39 -15.18 -22.00 12.02
N ILE A 40 -15.11 -20.74 11.57
CA ILE A 40 -16.08 -19.71 11.95
C ILE A 40 -17.27 -19.87 11.00
N ALA A 41 -18.14 -20.79 11.35
CA ALA A 41 -19.39 -21.06 10.66
C ALA A 41 -20.31 -19.81 10.67
N ALA A 42 -20.79 -19.44 9.48
CA ALA A 42 -22.12 -18.87 9.18
C ALA A 42 -22.79 -17.89 10.16
N ALA A 43 -22.04 -17.00 10.81
CA ALA A 43 -22.58 -15.75 11.34
C ALA A 43 -22.56 -14.68 10.25
N SER A 44 -23.46 -13.68 10.32
CA SER A 44 -23.33 -12.43 9.55
C SER A 44 -21.89 -11.95 9.72
N SER A 45 -21.10 -11.94 8.65
CA SER A 45 -19.72 -11.47 8.73
C SER A 45 -19.74 -10.05 9.29
N PRO A 46 -19.01 -9.75 10.37
CA PRO A 46 -19.03 -8.43 10.96
C PRO A 46 -18.59 -7.41 9.89
N GLN A 47 -19.30 -6.27 9.81
CA GLN A 47 -19.00 -5.24 8.82
C GLN A 47 -17.94 -4.29 9.35
N ILE A 48 -17.00 -3.90 8.47
CA ILE A 48 -15.94 -2.95 8.80
C ILE A 48 -16.58 -1.63 9.26
N PRO A 49 -16.18 -1.07 10.42
CA PRO A 49 -16.72 0.20 10.90
C PRO A 49 -16.53 1.32 9.90
N VAL A 50 -17.52 2.22 9.82
CA VAL A 50 -17.49 3.42 8.98
C VAL A 50 -17.56 4.64 9.90
N ILE A 51 -16.56 5.51 9.80
CA ILE A 51 -16.43 6.75 10.55
C ILE A 51 -16.65 7.93 9.60
N ASP A 52 -17.50 8.86 10.00
CA ASP A 52 -17.79 10.08 9.25
C ASP A 52 -16.98 11.26 9.82
N LEU A 53 -16.02 11.76 9.04
CA LEU A 53 -15.16 12.85 9.51
C LEU A 53 -15.93 14.15 9.77
N GLN A 54 -16.98 14.44 8.99
CA GLN A 54 -17.78 15.65 9.18
C GLN A 54 -18.57 15.61 10.48
N ARG A 55 -19.09 14.42 10.86
CA ARG A 55 -19.74 14.21 12.15
C ARG A 55 -18.75 14.31 13.30
N LEU A 56 -17.53 13.82 13.11
CA LEU A 56 -16.48 13.87 14.12
C LEU A 56 -16.04 15.30 14.45
N ILE A 57 -16.08 16.22 13.48
CA ILE A 57 -15.75 17.64 13.68
C ILE A 57 -16.98 18.53 13.94
N SER A 58 -18.18 17.93 14.00
CA SER A 58 -19.45 18.64 14.24
C SER A 58 -19.79 18.63 15.72
N GLU A 59 -20.03 19.80 16.32
CA GLU A 59 -20.40 19.92 17.73
C GLU A 59 -21.66 19.10 18.12
N GLU A 60 -22.58 18.88 17.18
CA GLU A 60 -23.83 18.14 17.43
C GLU A 60 -23.64 16.62 17.50
N PHE A 61 -22.70 16.08 16.71
CA PHE A 61 -22.53 14.64 16.52
C PHE A 61 -21.19 14.09 17.00
N MET A 62 -20.28 14.96 17.46
CA MET A 62 -18.91 14.61 17.82
C MET A 62 -18.86 13.47 18.82
N ASP A 63 -19.58 13.53 19.93
CA ASP A 63 -19.52 12.50 20.99
C ASP A 63 -19.92 11.11 20.45
N LEU A 64 -21.02 11.04 19.69
CA LEU A 64 -21.49 9.78 19.11
C LEU A 64 -20.49 9.20 18.09
N GLU A 65 -19.89 10.05 17.26
CA GLU A 65 -18.95 9.60 16.25
C GLU A 65 -17.58 9.26 16.85
N LEU A 66 -17.18 9.95 17.91
CA LEU A 66 -15.98 9.66 18.70
C LEU A 66 -16.08 8.30 19.40
N ASP A 67 -17.25 7.97 19.97
CA ASP A 67 -17.49 6.65 20.57
C ASP A 67 -17.37 5.52 19.52
N LYS A 68 -17.86 5.74 18.29
CA LYS A 68 -17.66 4.78 17.19
C LYS A 68 -16.19 4.65 16.81
N LEU A 69 -15.47 5.76 16.77
CA LEU A 69 -14.04 5.76 16.45
C LEU A 69 -13.24 5.01 17.53
N ASP A 70 -13.52 5.26 18.80
CA ASP A 70 -12.89 4.56 19.93
C ASP A 70 -13.16 3.05 19.88
N HIS A 71 -14.41 2.66 19.65
CA HIS A 71 -14.78 1.26 19.47
C HIS A 71 -14.08 0.62 18.27
N ALA A 72 -14.03 1.30 17.12
CA ALA A 72 -13.32 0.82 15.94
C ALA A 72 -11.81 0.66 16.20
N CYS A 73 -11.19 1.59 16.92
CA CYS A 73 -9.77 1.48 17.28
C CYS A 73 -9.49 0.30 18.22
N LYS A 74 -10.35 0.06 19.21
CA LYS A 74 -10.16 -0.99 20.22
C LYS A 74 -10.47 -2.39 19.71
N GLU A 75 -11.60 -2.55 19.03
CA GLU A 75 -12.10 -3.87 18.64
C GLU A 75 -11.66 -4.31 17.24
N TRP A 76 -11.39 -3.36 16.34
CA TRP A 76 -11.03 -3.66 14.95
C TRP A 76 -9.58 -3.32 14.60
N GLY A 77 -9.07 -2.18 15.11
CA GLY A 77 -7.77 -1.64 14.71
C GLY A 77 -7.75 -1.04 13.30
N PHE A 78 -8.88 -1.05 12.57
CA PHE A 78 -9.05 -0.40 11.28
C PHE A 78 -10.53 -0.04 11.02
N PHE A 79 -10.76 0.94 10.17
CA PHE A 79 -12.09 1.44 9.78
C PHE A 79 -12.04 2.13 8.42
N GLN A 80 -13.21 2.36 7.83
CA GLN A 80 -13.38 3.20 6.65
C GLN A 80 -13.70 4.63 7.09
N LEU A 81 -13.08 5.62 6.45
CA LEU A 81 -13.39 7.03 6.69
C LEU A 81 -14.19 7.58 5.50
N ILE A 82 -15.33 8.21 5.77
CA ILE A 82 -16.15 8.91 4.77
C ILE A 82 -16.22 10.40 5.08
N ASN A 83 -16.68 11.19 4.10
CA ASN A 83 -16.77 12.65 4.22
C ASN A 83 -15.45 13.31 4.66
N HIS A 84 -14.32 12.70 4.27
CA HIS A 84 -12.96 13.05 4.68
C HIS A 84 -12.42 14.38 4.11
N GLY A 85 -13.21 15.11 3.33
CA GLY A 85 -12.83 16.41 2.76
C GLY A 85 -11.86 16.35 1.57
N VAL A 86 -11.21 15.22 1.30
CA VAL A 86 -10.45 15.01 0.05
C VAL A 86 -11.37 15.14 -1.16
N ASN A 87 -10.93 15.92 -2.15
CA ASN A 87 -11.68 16.19 -3.37
C ASN A 87 -11.89 14.91 -4.21
N ASP A 88 -13.12 14.64 -4.65
CA ASP A 88 -13.43 13.43 -5.44
C ASP A 88 -12.72 13.40 -6.81
N SER A 89 -12.53 14.55 -7.45
CA SER A 89 -11.76 14.61 -8.72
C SER A 89 -10.32 14.19 -8.50
N LEU A 90 -9.73 14.56 -7.36
CA LEU A 90 -8.40 14.11 -6.97
C LEU A 90 -8.36 12.59 -6.76
N VAL A 91 -9.29 12.03 -5.99
CA VAL A 91 -9.36 10.57 -5.77
C VAL A 91 -9.53 9.81 -7.08
N ASN A 92 -10.37 10.31 -7.99
CA ASN A 92 -10.60 9.68 -9.29
C ASN A 92 -9.40 9.76 -10.22
N LYS A 93 -8.64 10.87 -10.20
CA LYS A 93 -7.37 10.99 -10.94
C LYS A 93 -6.36 9.94 -10.47
N VAL A 94 -6.14 9.86 -9.16
CA VAL A 94 -5.23 8.87 -8.57
C VAL A 94 -5.61 7.43 -8.94
N LYS A 95 -6.92 7.11 -8.96
CA LYS A 95 -7.43 5.79 -9.38
C LYS A 95 -7.13 5.44 -10.85
N VAL A 96 -6.95 6.42 -11.72
CA VAL A 96 -6.64 6.22 -13.15
C VAL A 96 -5.14 6.20 -13.38
N GLU A 97 -4.42 7.15 -12.79
CA GLU A 97 -3.03 7.44 -13.13
C GLU A 97 -2.05 6.44 -12.52
N ILE A 98 -2.36 5.85 -11.35
CA ILE A 98 -1.48 4.82 -10.79
C ILE A 98 -1.52 3.54 -11.64
N PRO A 99 -2.69 2.98 -12.03
CA PRO A 99 -2.73 1.88 -12.99
C PRO A 99 -1.96 2.20 -14.28
N GLU A 100 -2.13 3.39 -14.85
CA GLU A 100 -1.38 3.83 -16.04
C GLU A 100 0.14 3.78 -15.82
N PHE A 101 0.62 4.17 -14.63
CA PHE A 101 2.04 4.02 -14.28
C PHE A 101 2.49 2.56 -14.26
N PHE A 102 1.71 1.63 -13.71
CA PHE A 102 2.04 0.20 -13.70
C PHE A 102 1.92 -0.45 -15.08
N ASP A 103 1.12 0.12 -15.98
CA ASP A 103 0.99 -0.32 -17.37
C ASP A 103 2.10 0.21 -18.29
N LEU A 104 2.96 1.13 -17.81
CA LEU A 104 4.14 1.57 -18.56
C LEU A 104 5.07 0.40 -18.92
N PRO A 105 5.81 0.51 -20.04
CA PRO A 105 6.86 -0.45 -20.39
C PRO A 105 7.87 -0.63 -19.25
N MET A 106 8.46 -1.82 -19.14
CA MET A 106 9.44 -2.11 -18.10
C MET A 106 10.66 -1.20 -18.16
N GLU A 107 11.07 -0.77 -19.36
CA GLU A 107 12.18 0.16 -19.58
C GLU A 107 11.92 1.51 -18.88
N GLU A 108 10.66 1.96 -18.87
CA GLU A 108 10.25 3.18 -18.21
C GLU A 108 10.17 2.99 -16.69
N LYS A 109 9.60 1.86 -16.22
CA LYS A 109 9.50 1.56 -14.78
C LYS A 109 10.85 1.30 -14.12
N ARG A 110 11.83 0.73 -14.84
CA ARG A 110 13.20 0.51 -14.35
C ARG A 110 13.93 1.79 -13.99
N LYS A 111 13.50 2.95 -14.50
CA LYS A 111 14.06 4.26 -14.12
C LYS A 111 13.82 4.62 -12.65
N TYR A 112 12.90 3.91 -11.99
CA TYR A 112 12.55 4.08 -10.59
C TYR A 112 12.90 2.86 -9.74
N TRP A 113 13.64 1.89 -10.27
CA TRP A 113 13.93 0.66 -9.54
C TRP A 113 14.69 0.96 -8.23
N GLN A 114 14.29 0.30 -7.14
CA GLN A 114 15.00 0.40 -5.86
C GLN A 114 16.48 0.00 -6.05
N THR A 115 17.40 0.82 -5.52
CA THR A 115 18.83 0.51 -5.55
C THR A 115 19.25 -0.17 -4.24
N ALA A 116 20.34 -0.95 -4.27
CA ALA A 116 20.88 -1.57 -3.06
C ALA A 116 21.25 -0.46 -2.06
N GLY A 117 20.63 -0.47 -0.87
CA GLY A 117 20.76 0.65 0.07
C GLY A 117 19.50 1.48 0.25
N GLU A 118 18.52 1.36 -0.65
CA GLU A 118 17.32 2.22 -0.69
C GLU A 118 16.03 1.40 -0.63
N MET A 119 15.03 1.92 0.09
CA MET A 119 13.68 1.35 0.15
C MET A 119 12.69 2.05 -0.79
N GLU A 120 13.00 3.25 -1.28
CA GLU A 120 12.13 4.01 -2.16
C GLU A 120 12.34 3.64 -3.63
N GLY A 121 11.25 3.65 -4.40
CA GLY A 121 11.20 3.27 -5.80
C GLY A 121 10.25 2.11 -6.07
N PHE A 122 10.33 1.61 -7.29
CA PHE A 122 9.64 0.43 -7.79
C PHE A 122 10.40 -0.85 -7.40
N GLY A 123 9.71 -1.82 -6.81
CA GLY A 123 10.29 -3.09 -6.39
C GLY A 123 9.43 -3.79 -5.33
N GLN A 124 10.08 -4.49 -4.39
CA GLN A 124 9.42 -5.00 -3.19
C GLN A 124 10.05 -4.40 -1.94
N ALA A 125 9.19 -4.03 -0.99
CA ALA A 125 9.63 -3.48 0.27
C ALA A 125 9.99 -4.60 1.27
N PHE A 126 11.01 -4.36 2.09
CA PHE A 126 11.35 -5.19 3.25
C PHE A 126 11.74 -6.65 2.94
N VAL A 127 12.49 -6.90 1.85
CA VAL A 127 13.08 -8.22 1.59
C VAL A 127 14.43 -8.31 2.32
N VAL A 128 14.48 -9.08 3.40
CA VAL A 128 15.65 -9.15 4.30
C VAL A 128 16.45 -10.45 4.18
N SER A 129 15.94 -11.48 3.48
CA SER A 129 16.64 -12.75 3.26
C SER A 129 16.20 -13.45 1.96
N GLU A 130 16.98 -14.42 1.50
CA GLU A 130 16.68 -15.22 0.30
C GLU A 130 15.62 -16.30 0.57
N GLU A 131 15.44 -16.69 1.83
CA GLU A 131 14.47 -17.69 2.28
C GLU A 131 13.09 -17.08 2.57
N GLN A 132 13.02 -15.75 2.69
CA GLN A 132 11.79 -15.03 2.98
C GLN A 132 10.71 -15.31 1.93
N LYS A 133 9.49 -15.56 2.42
CA LYS A 133 8.28 -15.61 1.62
C LYS A 133 7.92 -14.23 1.10
N LEU A 134 7.64 -14.14 -0.19
CA LEU A 134 7.36 -12.90 -0.89
C LEU A 134 5.87 -12.76 -1.16
N ASP A 135 5.40 -11.52 -1.22
CA ASP A 135 4.04 -11.22 -1.65
C ASP A 135 3.91 -11.26 -3.16
N TRP A 136 2.76 -11.72 -3.64
CA TRP A 136 2.44 -11.70 -5.07
C TRP A 136 1.95 -10.29 -5.47
N GLY A 137 2.87 -9.33 -5.50
CA GLY A 137 2.60 -7.96 -5.93
C GLY A 137 3.87 -7.13 -6.05
N ASP A 138 3.85 -6.11 -6.90
CA ASP A 138 4.91 -5.11 -6.98
C ASP A 138 4.49 -3.85 -6.22
N ILE A 139 5.44 -3.12 -5.65
CA ILE A 139 5.20 -1.91 -4.86
C ILE A 139 5.96 -0.74 -5.48
N PHE A 140 5.37 0.46 -5.40
CA PHE A 140 6.07 1.71 -5.62
C PHE A 140 6.03 2.53 -4.34
N TYR A 141 7.16 2.65 -3.64
CA TYR A 141 7.23 3.34 -2.35
C TYR A 141 8.02 4.64 -2.47
N VAL A 142 7.50 5.76 -1.97
CA VAL A 142 8.22 7.04 -1.92
C VAL A 142 7.84 7.80 -0.67
N VAL A 143 8.80 8.50 -0.08
CA VAL A 143 8.56 9.45 1.00
C VAL A 143 8.13 10.78 0.39
N THR A 144 6.92 11.22 0.72
CA THR A 144 6.31 12.43 0.16
C THR A 144 6.54 13.65 1.04
N LEU A 145 6.70 13.46 2.35
CA LEU A 145 6.98 14.52 3.32
C LEU A 145 7.99 14.06 4.38
N PRO A 146 8.78 15.00 4.94
CA PRO A 146 8.89 16.41 4.54
C PRO A 146 9.58 16.57 3.17
N THR A 147 9.37 17.70 2.49
CA THR A 147 9.82 17.90 1.09
C THR A 147 11.33 17.76 0.89
N HIS A 148 12.14 17.97 1.92
CA HIS A 148 13.59 17.85 1.87
C HIS A 148 14.10 16.41 1.96
N GLU A 149 13.25 15.46 2.37
CA GLU A 149 13.58 14.02 2.37
C GLU A 149 13.28 13.36 1.02
N ARG A 150 12.53 14.05 0.14
CA ARG A 150 12.18 13.55 -1.19
C ARG A 150 13.43 13.26 -2.02
N LYS A 151 13.50 12.04 -2.55
CA LYS A 151 14.60 11.61 -3.43
C LYS A 151 14.63 12.42 -4.74
N PRO A 152 15.67 13.23 -5.00
CA PRO A 152 15.73 14.09 -6.18
C PRO A 152 15.73 13.34 -7.52
N HIS A 153 16.04 12.04 -7.50
CA HIS A 153 16.11 11.21 -8.70
C HIS A 153 14.77 10.51 -9.05
N LEU A 154 13.81 10.48 -8.11
CA LEU A 154 12.48 9.87 -8.28
C LEU A 154 11.44 10.93 -8.63
N PHE A 155 11.35 11.98 -7.82
CA PHE A 155 10.27 12.98 -7.89
C PHE A 155 10.13 13.73 -9.23
N PRO A 156 11.22 14.21 -9.86
CA PRO A 156 11.12 14.92 -11.13
C PRO A 156 10.67 14.04 -12.30
N LYS A 157 10.78 12.71 -12.15
CA LYS A 157 10.42 11.75 -13.19
C LYS A 157 8.98 11.26 -13.03
N LEU A 158 8.42 11.35 -11.81
CA LEU A 158 7.04 10.92 -11.55
C LEU A 158 6.07 11.57 -12.56
N PRO A 159 5.11 10.79 -13.11
CA PRO A 159 4.01 11.33 -13.88
C PRO A 159 3.40 12.56 -13.19
N GLN A 160 3.03 13.56 -13.99
CA GLN A 160 2.53 14.87 -13.55
C GLN A 160 1.27 14.90 -12.63
N PRO A 161 0.66 13.79 -12.21
CA PRO A 161 -0.26 13.77 -11.08
C PRO A 161 0.39 13.31 -9.76
N LEU A 162 1.19 12.24 -9.80
CA LEU A 162 1.89 11.69 -8.63
C LEU A 162 2.82 12.73 -7.96
N SER A 163 3.43 13.60 -8.76
CA SER A 163 4.26 14.70 -8.30
C SER A 163 3.48 15.84 -7.60
N TYR A 164 2.25 16.14 -8.03
CA TYR A 164 1.39 17.12 -7.37
C TYR A 164 0.74 16.54 -6.10
N HIS A 165 0.40 15.26 -6.10
CA HIS A 165 -0.31 14.59 -5.00
C HIS A 165 0.58 14.21 -3.83
N ALA A 166 1.89 14.07 -4.06
CA ALA A 166 2.86 13.98 -2.98
C ALA A 166 3.02 15.28 -2.16
N ASN A 167 2.37 16.39 -2.57
CA ASN A 167 2.25 17.60 -1.74
C ASN A 167 1.00 17.61 -0.85
N CYS A 168 0.10 16.63 -1.02
CA CYS A 168 -0.99 16.34 -0.10
C CYS A 168 -0.54 15.14 0.74
N ASP A 169 -0.87 15.09 2.04
CA ASP A 169 -0.38 14.11 3.04
C ASP A 169 -0.78 12.64 2.77
N PHE A 170 -0.51 12.11 1.57
CA PHE A 170 -0.65 10.69 1.24
C PHE A 170 0.73 10.05 1.36
N ASP A 171 0.98 9.39 2.49
CA ASP A 171 2.31 8.89 2.82
C ASP A 171 2.68 7.57 2.16
N VAL A 172 1.75 6.85 1.51
CA VAL A 172 2.07 5.55 0.92
C VAL A 172 1.11 5.21 -0.23
N VAL A 173 1.64 5.00 -1.45
CA VAL A 173 0.91 4.37 -2.56
C VAL A 173 1.34 2.91 -2.67
N ILE A 174 0.70 2.01 -1.93
CA ILE A 174 0.84 0.56 -2.16
C ILE A 174 -0.30 0.13 -3.08
N ILE A 175 0.03 -0.23 -4.33
CA ILE A 175 -0.91 -0.93 -5.22
C ILE A 175 -0.53 -2.40 -5.26
N PRO A 176 -1.30 -3.30 -4.63
CA PRO A 176 -1.16 -4.72 -4.94
C PRO A 176 -1.68 -4.96 -6.36
N ILE A 177 -0.84 -5.50 -7.23
CA ILE A 177 -1.27 -6.02 -8.53
C ILE A 177 -2.05 -7.32 -8.27
N THR A 178 -3.38 -7.22 -8.17
CA THR A 178 -4.24 -8.42 -8.25
C THR A 178 -4.79 -8.57 -9.66
N LYS A 179 -4.60 -9.75 -10.26
CA LYS A 179 -5.32 -10.15 -11.49
C LYS A 179 -6.83 -9.93 -11.31
N PRO A 180 -7.57 -9.53 -12.37
CA PRO A 180 -9.02 -9.52 -12.31
C PRO A 180 -9.52 -10.95 -12.05
N GLY A 181 -10.07 -11.22 -10.87
CA GLY A 181 -10.62 -12.54 -10.53
C GLY A 181 -10.35 -13.04 -9.11
N LEU A 182 -9.52 -12.37 -8.29
CA LEU A 182 -9.38 -12.68 -6.87
C LEU A 182 -10.12 -11.64 -6.03
N SER A 183 -11.02 -12.11 -5.16
CA SER A 183 -11.99 -11.31 -4.43
C SER A 183 -11.37 -10.29 -3.45
N ARG A 184 -11.82 -9.03 -3.61
CA ARG A 184 -12.04 -7.92 -2.65
C ARG A 184 -11.07 -7.73 -1.47
N GLY A 185 -10.48 -6.53 -1.39
CA GLY A 185 -10.05 -5.97 -0.11
C GLY A 185 -8.97 -4.88 -0.12
N SER A 186 -8.80 -4.05 -1.15
CA SER A 186 -7.88 -2.90 -1.06
C SER A 186 -8.54 -1.75 -0.29
N SER A 187 -8.44 -1.83 1.04
CA SER A 187 -8.60 -0.67 1.90
C SER A 187 -7.28 0.10 1.92
N LEU A 188 -7.32 1.41 1.69
CA LEU A 188 -6.18 2.30 1.91
C LEU A 188 -5.93 2.34 3.42
N SER A 189 -5.05 1.48 3.93
CA SER A 189 -4.66 1.50 5.33
C SER A 189 -3.59 2.56 5.55
N CYS A 190 -3.91 3.60 6.32
CA CYS A 190 -2.92 4.45 6.95
C CYS A 190 -2.28 3.64 8.09
N GLN A 191 -1.22 2.89 7.81
CA GLN A 191 -0.43 2.25 8.85
C GLN A 191 0.59 3.26 9.36
N ARG A 192 0.42 3.72 10.61
CA ARG A 192 1.51 4.41 11.32
C ARG A 192 2.67 3.43 11.50
N PRO A 193 3.92 3.84 11.24
CA PRO A 193 5.07 3.09 11.75
C PRO A 193 4.99 3.06 13.27
N ALA A 194 5.04 1.86 13.85
CA ALA A 194 5.24 1.70 15.28
C ALA A 194 6.66 2.21 15.61
N ILE A 195 6.75 3.43 16.13
CA ILE A 195 7.95 3.92 16.79
C ILE A 195 7.89 3.36 18.22
N LYS A 196 8.80 2.45 18.54
CA LYS A 196 9.05 1.98 19.91
C LYS A 196 9.69 3.09 20.75
#